data_AF-A0A920E762-F1
#
_entry.id   AF-A0A920E762-F1
#
_cell.length_a   1.000
_cell.length_b   1.000
_cell.length_c   1.000
_cell.angle_alpha   90.00
_cell.angle_beta   90.00
_cell.angle_gamma   90.00
#
_symmetry.space_group_name_H-M   'P 1'
#
loop_
_entity.id
_entity.type
_entity.pdbx_description
1 polymer ?
#
loop_
_entity_poly.entity_id
_entity_poly.type
_entity_poly.pdbx_seq_one_letter_code
_entity_poly.pdbx_strand_id
1 'polypeptide(L)'
;MMGLVVIAAVGSTIPILIVMTGFIYATSVFRVARSLGQDVMVSDFVEAAKVRGEGLWWIITREILPNVVMPLATDFGLRFVWIILFISALSFLGLGVQPPMSDWGSMVKENLGGLPYGSIAPLMPSLAIATLTISINLIVDDISAIPAANSQTA
;
A
#
# COMPACT_ATOMS: atom_id res chain seq x y z
N MET A 1 12.99 0.30 -7.19
CA MET A 1 14.09 -0.36 -7.94
C MET A 1 15.15 -0.96 -7.02
N MET A 2 15.76 -0.23 -6.06
CA MET A 2 16.81 -0.80 -5.18
C MET A 2 16.34 -1.95 -4.26
N GLY A 3 15.06 -2.00 -3.85
CA GLY A 3 14.52 -3.08 -3.02
C GLY A 3 14.41 -4.45 -3.71
N LEU A 4 14.27 -4.48 -5.05
CA LEU A 4 14.19 -5.72 -5.86
C LEU A 4 15.45 -6.55 -5.74
N VAL A 5 16.61 -5.89 -5.77
CA VAL A 5 17.92 -6.53 -5.76
C VAL A 5 18.22 -7.15 -4.40
N VAL A 6 17.77 -6.49 -3.32
CA VAL A 6 18.04 -6.95 -1.95
C VAL A 6 17.16 -8.14 -1.58
N ILE A 7 15.87 -8.13 -1.93
CA ILE A 7 14.95 -9.23 -1.61
C ILE A 7 15.31 -10.50 -2.41
N ALA A 8 15.67 -10.35 -3.70
CA ALA A 8 16.09 -11.47 -4.53
C ALA A 8 17.41 -12.12 -4.07
N ALA A 9 18.28 -11.38 -3.37
CA ALA A 9 19.61 -11.86 -2.96
C ALA A 9 19.64 -12.59 -1.60
N VAL A 10 18.68 -12.34 -0.71
CA VAL A 10 18.75 -12.77 0.71
C VAL A 10 18.02 -14.10 0.98
N GLY A 11 17.15 -14.51 0.07
CA GLY A 11 16.26 -15.66 0.28
C GLY A 11 14.92 -15.23 0.85
N SER A 12 13.85 -15.79 0.29
CA SER A 12 12.47 -15.34 0.52
C SER A 12 11.80 -16.17 1.61
N THR A 13 11.75 -15.62 2.82
CA THR A 13 10.82 -16.08 3.86
C THR A 13 9.79 -14.98 4.13
N ILE A 14 8.56 -15.35 4.51
CA ILE A 14 7.48 -14.39 4.79
C ILE A 14 7.93 -13.27 5.76
N PRO A 15 8.62 -13.56 6.89
CA PRO A 15 9.07 -12.50 7.80
C PRO A 15 10.06 -11.52 7.15
N ILE A 16 10.99 -12.02 6.34
CA ILE A 16 11.95 -11.17 5.62
C ILE A 16 11.22 -10.27 4.62
N LEU A 17 10.26 -10.80 3.87
CA LEU A 17 9.44 -10.02 2.94
C LEU A 17 8.69 -8.91 3.67
N ILE A 18 8.08 -9.19 4.82
CA ILE A 18 7.35 -8.21 5.62
C ILE A 18 8.29 -7.10 6.13
N VAL A 19 9.40 -7.47 6.77
CA VAL A 19 10.34 -6.51 7.35
C VAL A 19 11.01 -5.66 6.28
N MET A 20 11.48 -6.27 5.19
CA MET A 20 12.13 -5.55 4.09
C MET A 20 11.16 -4.60 3.40
N THR A 21 9.95 -5.07 3.08
CA THR A 21 8.92 -4.23 2.46
C THR A 21 8.55 -3.06 3.39
N GLY A 22 8.31 -3.35 4.67
CA GLY A 22 8.03 -2.33 5.67
C GLY A 22 9.14 -1.28 5.74
N PHE A 23 10.40 -1.70 5.80
CA PHE A 23 11.55 -0.79 5.87
C PHE A 23 11.72 0.06 4.60
N ILE A 24 11.56 -0.54 3.42
CA ILE A 24 11.66 0.16 2.13
C ILE A 24 10.59 1.26 2.02
N TYR A 25 9.36 0.96 2.43
CA TYR A 25 8.24 1.90 2.32
C TYR A 25 8.14 2.87 3.50
N ALA A 26 8.73 2.56 4.66
CA ALA A 26 8.67 3.40 5.86
C ALA A 26 9.15 4.85 5.60
N THR A 27 10.25 5.02 4.87
CA THR A 27 10.76 6.37 4.55
C THR A 27 9.80 7.16 3.68
N SER A 28 9.16 6.50 2.71
CA SER A 28 8.18 7.13 1.83
C SER A 28 6.91 7.51 2.58
N VAL A 29 6.39 6.62 3.43
CA VAL A 29 5.19 6.87 4.24
C VAL A 29 5.45 8.01 5.23
N PHE A 30 6.61 8.02 5.89
CA PHE A 30 7.00 9.11 6.79
C PHE A 30 7.06 10.45 6.06
N ARG A 31 7.62 10.49 4.85
CA ARG A 31 7.71 11.72 4.05
C ARG A 31 6.33 12.27 3.69
N VAL A 32 5.40 11.42 3.27
CA VAL A 32 4.03 11.81 2.93
C VAL A 32 3.29 12.31 4.17
N ALA A 33 3.33 11.55 5.27
CA ALA A 33 2.71 11.93 6.53
C ALA A 33 3.25 13.26 7.08
N ARG A 34 4.57 13.46 6.98
CA ARG A 34 5.19 14.73 7.36
C ARG A 34 4.70 15.89 6.51
N SER A 35 4.66 15.73 5.18
CA SER A 35 4.19 16.80 4.27
C SER A 35 2.78 17.23 4.63
N LEU A 36 1.85 16.27 4.70
CA LEU A 36 0.45 16.53 5.04
C LEU A 36 0.30 17.14 6.43
N GLY A 37 1.08 16.65 7.41
CA GLY A 37 1.08 17.19 8.76
C GLY A 37 1.60 18.63 8.82
N GLN A 38 2.63 18.98 8.04
CA GLN A 38 3.14 20.36 7.97
C GLN A 38 2.10 21.30 7.37
N ASP A 39 1.35 20.86 6.37
CA ASP A 39 0.30 21.65 5.73
C ASP A 39 -0.87 21.94 6.70
N VAL A 40 -1.28 20.95 7.51
CA VAL A 40 -2.36 21.15 8.51
C VAL A 40 -1.88 21.95 9.73
N MET A 41 -0.58 21.89 10.07
CA MET A 41 -0.03 22.54 11.27
C MET A 41 -0.05 24.07 11.25
N VAL A 42 -0.23 24.67 10.08
CA VAL A 42 -0.32 26.11 9.85
C VAL A 42 -1.76 26.63 9.74
N SER A 43 -2.77 25.78 9.97
CA SER A 43 -4.18 26.16 9.93
C SER A 43 -4.65 26.92 11.17
N ASP A 44 -5.60 27.85 11.00
CA ASP A 44 -6.12 28.72 12.06
C ASP A 44 -6.68 27.95 13.27
N PHE A 45 -7.35 26.81 13.05
CA PHE A 45 -7.89 25.98 14.15
C PHE A 45 -6.78 25.35 15.01
N VAL A 46 -5.64 25.00 14.40
CA VAL A 46 -4.46 24.50 15.12
C VAL A 46 -3.80 25.64 15.91
N GLU A 47 -3.73 26.84 15.34
CA GLU A 47 -3.22 28.02 16.04
C GLU A 47 -4.10 28.38 17.25
N ALA A 48 -5.42 28.36 17.10
CA ALA A 48 -6.37 28.57 18.19
C ALA A 48 -6.20 27.52 19.31
N ALA A 49 -5.97 26.25 18.98
CA ALA A 49 -5.70 25.20 19.97
C ALA A 49 -4.37 25.44 20.72
N LYS A 50 -3.33 25.91 20.03
CA LYS A 50 -2.05 26.29 20.67
C LYS A 50 -2.23 27.46 21.64
N VAL A 51 -2.99 28.49 21.25
CA VAL A 51 -3.29 29.65 22.12
C VAL A 51 -4.09 29.26 23.36
N ARG A 52 -4.96 28.23 23.24
CA ARG A 52 -5.69 27.65 24.37
C ARG A 52 -4.80 26.88 25.35
N GLY A 53 -3.54 26.61 24.98
CA GLY A 53 -2.59 25.87 25.81
C GLY A 53 -2.71 24.34 25.67
N GLU A 54 -3.34 23.85 24.61
CA GLU A 54 -3.45 22.42 24.37
C GLU A 54 -2.08 21.77 24.10
N GLY A 55 -1.88 20.57 24.63
CA GLY A 55 -0.63 19.84 24.47
C GLY A 55 -0.41 19.35 23.03
N LEU A 56 0.86 19.17 22.63
CA LEU A 56 1.23 18.71 21.29
C LEU A 56 0.58 17.37 20.91
N TRP A 57 0.48 16.42 21.84
CA TRP A 57 -0.21 15.14 21.61
C TRP A 57 -1.70 15.29 21.33
N TRP A 58 -2.35 16.24 22.00
CA TRP A 58 -3.75 16.54 21.77
C TRP A 58 -3.95 17.11 20.36
N ILE A 59 -3.12 18.09 19.97
CA ILE A 59 -3.16 18.68 18.63
C ILE A 59 -2.92 17.61 17.56
N ILE A 60 -1.92 16.75 17.72
CA ILE A 60 -1.64 15.68 16.75
C ILE A 60 -2.84 14.75 16.58
N THR A 61 -3.41 14.26 17.68
CA THR A 61 -4.43 13.20 17.61
C THR A 61 -5.83 13.73 17.33
N ARG A 62 -6.15 14.95 17.77
CA ARG A 62 -7.47 15.55 17.67
C ARG A 62 -7.62 16.48 16.46
N GLU A 63 -6.57 17.21 16.10
CA GLU A 63 -6.61 18.22 15.04
C GLU A 63 -5.91 17.71 13.77
N ILE A 64 -4.67 17.22 13.84
CA ILE A 64 -3.92 16.85 12.65
C ILE A 64 -4.39 15.51 12.07
N LEU A 65 -4.41 14.45 12.89
CA LEU A 65 -4.64 13.09 12.43
C LEU A 65 -5.97 12.93 11.68
N PRO A 66 -7.12 13.44 12.17
CA PRO A 66 -8.39 13.32 11.46
C PRO A 66 -8.41 14.07 10.12
N ASN A 67 -7.60 15.13 9.97
CA ASN A 67 -7.52 15.89 8.72
C ASN A 67 -6.61 15.20 7.67
N VAL A 68 -5.60 14.45 8.10
CA VAL A 68 -4.66 13.77 7.19
C VAL A 68 -4.97 12.29 6.97
N VAL A 69 -5.89 11.69 7.73
CA VAL A 69 -6.17 10.24 7.69
C VAL A 69 -6.69 9.79 6.32
N MET A 70 -7.53 10.60 5.65
CA MET A 70 -8.06 10.27 4.32
C MET A 70 -6.97 10.24 3.25
N PRO A 71 -6.16 11.31 3.08
CA PRO A 71 -5.01 11.27 2.17
C PRO A 71 -4.03 10.13 2.48
N LEU A 72 -3.79 9.84 3.77
CA LEU A 72 -2.93 8.72 4.17
C LEU A 72 -3.53 7.36 3.83
N ALA A 73 -4.84 7.18 3.97
CA ALA A 73 -5.54 5.96 3.59
C ALA A 73 -5.48 5.73 2.08
N THR A 74 -5.64 6.79 1.28
CA THR A 74 -5.47 6.74 -0.18
C THR A 74 -4.04 6.34 -0.56
N ASP A 75 -3.01 6.98 0.02
CA ASP A 75 -1.61 6.64 -0.23
C ASP A 75 -1.30 5.19 0.19
N PHE A 76 -1.84 4.73 1.31
CA PHE A 76 -1.71 3.35 1.77
C PHE A 76 -2.32 2.36 0.78
N GLY A 77 -3.54 2.59 0.32
CA GLY A 77 -4.22 1.70 -0.63
C GLY A 77 -3.48 1.59 -1.97
N LEU A 78 -2.97 2.70 -2.49
CA LEU A 78 -2.12 2.70 -3.69
C LEU A 78 -0.88 1.83 -3.49
N ARG A 79 -0.17 2.00 -2.37
CA ARG A 79 1.02 1.20 -2.04
C ARG A 79 0.70 -0.28 -1.89
N PHE A 80 -0.44 -0.59 -1.29
CA PHE A 80 -0.87 -1.96 -1.07
C PHE A 80 -1.06 -2.70 -2.39
N VAL A 81 -1.72 -2.08 -3.38
CA VAL A 81 -1.82 -2.60 -4.75
C VAL A 81 -0.44 -2.86 -5.36
N TRP A 82 0.44 -1.87 -5.28
CA TRP A 82 1.80 -2.01 -5.82
C TRP A 82 2.56 -3.18 -5.20
N ILE A 83 2.43 -3.40 -3.89
CA ILE A 83 3.08 -4.50 -3.17
C ILE A 83 2.53 -5.86 -3.61
N ILE A 84 1.21 -6.00 -3.79
CA ILE A 84 0.61 -7.27 -4.26
C ILE A 84 1.16 -7.64 -5.64
N LEU A 85 1.13 -6.70 -6.59
CA LEU A 85 1.63 -6.91 -7.95
C LEU A 85 3.13 -7.23 -7.94
N PHE A 86 3.89 -6.54 -7.09
CA PHE A 86 5.31 -6.74 -6.92
C PHE A 86 5.66 -8.14 -6.41
N ILE A 87 5.02 -8.59 -5.32
CA ILE A 87 5.24 -9.92 -4.76
C ILE A 87 4.81 -11.00 -5.77
N SER A 88 3.66 -10.80 -6.42
CA SER A 88 3.17 -11.73 -7.45
C SER A 88 4.17 -11.89 -8.61
N ALA A 89 4.75 -10.77 -9.08
CA ALA A 89 5.78 -10.79 -10.11
C ALA A 89 7.06 -11.50 -9.65
N LEU A 90 7.51 -11.27 -8.41
CA LEU A 90 8.65 -11.98 -7.83
C LEU A 90 8.40 -13.49 -7.71
N SER A 91 7.24 -13.90 -7.22
CA SER A 91 6.84 -15.31 -7.14
C SER A 91 6.77 -15.96 -8.51
N PHE A 92 6.24 -15.24 -9.51
CA PHE A 92 6.22 -15.70 -10.89
C PHE A 92 7.64 -15.90 -11.47
N LEU A 93 8.59 -15.03 -11.12
CA LEU A 93 10.00 -15.18 -11.48
C LEU A 93 10.72 -16.28 -10.68
N GLY A 94 10.09 -16.87 -9.66
CA GLY A 94 10.67 -17.87 -8.76
C GLY A 94 11.51 -17.31 -7.61
N LEU A 95 11.45 -15.99 -7.40
CA LEU A 95 12.16 -15.26 -6.35
C LEU A 95 11.26 -14.95 -5.14
N GLY A 96 9.97 -15.28 -5.25
CA GLY A 96 8.96 -15.05 -4.21
C GLY A 96 8.84 -16.20 -3.21
N VAL A 97 7.62 -16.47 -2.75
CA VAL A 97 7.35 -17.49 -1.73
C VAL A 97 7.76 -18.87 -2.25
N GLN A 98 8.57 -19.59 -1.47
CA GLN A 98 9.04 -20.93 -1.84
C GLN A 98 8.07 -22.01 -1.35
N PRO A 99 7.98 -23.17 -2.05
CA PRO A 99 7.23 -24.34 -1.58
C PRO A 99 7.67 -24.73 -0.15
N PRO A 100 6.76 -25.22 0.73
CA PRO A 100 5.40 -25.75 0.49
C PRO A 100 4.27 -24.71 0.56
N MET A 101 4.59 -23.42 0.74
CA MET A 101 3.56 -22.39 0.86
C MET A 101 3.01 -22.00 -0.50
N SER A 102 1.68 -21.94 -0.63
CA SER A 102 1.01 -21.54 -1.87
C SER A 102 0.86 -20.02 -1.93
N ASP A 103 1.33 -19.43 -3.04
CA ASP A 103 1.19 -18.01 -3.37
C ASP A 103 0.61 -17.86 -4.78
N TRP A 104 -0.31 -16.91 -5.00
CA TRP A 104 -0.99 -16.76 -6.28
C TRP A 104 -0.02 -16.51 -7.46
N GLY A 105 1.07 -15.77 -7.26
CA GLY A 105 2.06 -15.56 -8.33
C GLY A 105 2.85 -16.83 -8.68
N SER A 106 3.17 -17.66 -7.67
CA SER A 106 3.81 -18.97 -7.89
C SER A 106 2.86 -19.95 -8.59
N MET A 107 1.57 -19.93 -8.25
CA MET A 107 0.55 -20.77 -8.90
C MET A 107 0.42 -20.47 -10.39
N VAL A 108 0.56 -19.21 -10.81
CA VAL A 108 0.58 -18.87 -12.25
C VAL A 108 1.75 -19.60 -12.92
N LYS A 109 2.97 -19.45 -12.38
CA LYS A 109 4.20 -20.05 -12.93
C LYS A 109 4.11 -21.57 -13.04
N GLU A 110 3.66 -22.23 -11.99
CA GLU A 110 3.56 -23.70 -11.92
C GLU A 110 2.58 -24.27 -12.95
N ASN A 111 1.52 -23.52 -13.27
CA ASN A 111 0.47 -23.98 -14.18
C ASN A 111 0.70 -23.56 -15.65
N LEU A 112 1.74 -22.77 -15.95
CA LEU A 112 2.05 -22.36 -17.34
C LEU A 112 2.27 -23.54 -18.29
N GLY A 113 2.89 -24.62 -17.81
CA GLY A 113 3.14 -25.81 -18.62
C GLY A 113 1.87 -26.49 -19.13
N GLY A 114 0.72 -26.22 -18.51
CA GLY A 114 -0.59 -26.72 -18.94
C GLY A 114 -1.22 -25.93 -20.09
N LEU A 115 -0.78 -24.70 -20.37
CA LEU A 115 -1.40 -23.83 -21.38
C LEU A 115 -1.39 -24.44 -22.80
N PRO A 116 -0.29 -25.02 -23.31
CA PRO A 116 -0.28 -25.64 -24.63
C PRO A 116 -1.26 -26.82 -24.75
N TYR A 117 -1.66 -27.39 -23.61
CA TYR A 117 -2.60 -28.51 -23.51
C TYR A 117 -4.04 -28.06 -23.22
N GLY A 118 -4.32 -26.74 -23.27
CA GLY A 118 -5.66 -26.19 -23.03
C GLY A 118 -6.04 -26.03 -21.57
N SER A 119 -5.08 -26.09 -20.63
CA SER A 119 -5.37 -25.89 -19.21
C SER A 119 -5.68 -24.42 -18.89
N ILE A 120 -6.79 -24.19 -18.20
CA ILE A 120 -7.17 -22.88 -17.65
C ILE A 120 -6.57 -22.61 -16.26
N ALA A 121 -5.82 -23.56 -15.70
CA ALA A 121 -5.30 -23.48 -14.34
C ALA A 121 -4.46 -22.20 -14.03
N PRO A 122 -3.62 -21.67 -14.92
CA PRO A 122 -2.87 -20.43 -14.62
C PRO A 122 -3.73 -19.16 -14.75
N LEU A 123 -4.89 -19.21 -15.41
CA LEU A 123 -5.79 -18.07 -15.56
C LEU A 123 -6.49 -17.72 -14.25
N MET A 124 -6.85 -18.72 -13.45
CA MET A 124 -7.54 -18.52 -12.17
C MET A 124 -6.76 -17.62 -11.19
N PRO A 125 -5.50 -17.91 -10.82
CA PRO A 125 -4.74 -17.04 -9.94
C PRO A 125 -4.42 -15.67 -10.58
N SER A 126 -4.25 -15.62 -11.91
CA SER A 126 -4.06 -14.36 -12.64
C SER A 126 -5.28 -13.44 -12.52
N LEU A 127 -6.48 -14.00 -12.70
CA LEU A 127 -7.74 -13.28 -12.53
C LEU A 127 -7.96 -12.85 -11.08
N ALA A 128 -7.63 -13.70 -10.11
CA ALA A 128 -7.73 -13.34 -8.70
C ALA A 128 -6.88 -12.11 -8.35
N ILE A 129 -5.61 -12.08 -8.82
CA ILE A 129 -4.72 -10.92 -8.62
C ILE A 129 -5.28 -9.68 -9.32
N ALA A 130 -5.75 -9.82 -10.56
CA ALA A 130 -6.29 -8.71 -11.34
C ALA A 130 -7.55 -8.12 -10.70
N THR A 131 -8.53 -8.96 -10.34
CA THR A 131 -9.78 -8.53 -9.71
C THR A 131 -9.51 -7.88 -8.36
N LEU A 132 -8.66 -8.47 -7.50
CA LEU A 132 -8.30 -7.88 -6.22
C LEU A 132 -7.69 -6.49 -6.39
N THR A 133 -6.75 -6.36 -7.33
CA THR A 133 -6.09 -5.10 -7.65
C THR A 133 -7.08 -4.04 -8.11
N ILE A 134 -7.99 -4.40 -9.02
CA ILE A 134 -9.02 -3.48 -9.52
C ILE A 134 -9.95 -3.05 -8.38
N SER A 135 -10.45 -3.99 -7.57
CA SER A 135 -11.34 -3.70 -6.45
C SER A 135 -10.71 -2.72 -5.46
N ILE A 136 -9.43 -2.89 -5.13
CA ILE A 136 -8.75 -1.96 -4.22
C ILE A 136 -8.56 -0.58 -4.85
N ASN A 137 -8.17 -0.50 -6.13
CA ASN A 137 -8.04 0.80 -6.81
C ASN A 137 -9.37 1.57 -6.80
N LEU A 138 -10.50 0.89 -7.08
CA LEU A 138 -11.82 1.53 -7.02
C LEU A 138 -12.16 2.07 -5.62
N ILE A 139 -11.82 1.33 -4.56
CA ILE A 139 -12.00 1.79 -3.18
C ILE A 139 -11.12 3.01 -2.89
N VAL A 140 -9.87 3.00 -3.36
CA VAL A 140 -8.92 4.11 -3.19
C VAL A 140 -9.41 5.36 -3.92
N ASP A 141 -9.91 5.21 -5.14
CA ASP A 141 -10.45 6.30 -5.95
C ASP A 141 -11.66 6.93 -5.23
N ASP A 142 -12.57 6.11 -4.70
CA ASP A 142 -13.71 6.59 -3.91
C ASP A 142 -13.28 7.34 -2.65
N ILE A 143 -12.35 6.77 -1.87
CA ILE A 143 -11.79 7.44 -0.68
C ILE A 143 -11.12 8.77 -1.04
N SER A 144 -10.42 8.82 -2.17
CA SER A 144 -9.75 10.03 -2.65
C SER A 144 -10.71 11.14 -3.09
N ALA A 145 -11.95 10.79 -3.44
CA ALA A 145 -12.99 11.73 -3.86
C ALA A 145 -13.68 12.43 -2.67
N ILE A 146 -13.69 11.81 -1.47
CA ILE A 146 -14.38 12.31 -0.27
C ILE A 146 -13.91 13.73 0.15
N PRO A 147 -12.62 14.10 0.11
CA PRO A 147 -12.17 15.45 0.49
C PRO A 147 -12.57 16.55 -0.50
N ALA A 148 -12.74 16.25 -1.79
CA ALA A 148 -13.00 17.25 -2.82
C ALA A 148 -14.46 17.80 -2.80
N ALA A 149 -15.39 17.06 -2.20
CA ALA A 149 -16.80 17.44 -2.12
C ALA A 149 -17.08 18.52 -1.05
N ASN A 150 -16.26 18.60 0.00
CA ASN A 150 -16.50 19.50 1.13
C ASN A 150 -15.93 20.92 0.94
N SER A 151 -15.06 21.14 -0.04
CA SER A 151 -14.49 22.46 -0.35
C SER A 151 -15.27 23.23 -1.41
N GLN A 152 -16.33 22.66 -2.00
CA GLN A 152 -17.19 23.34 -2.99
C GLN A 152 -18.53 23.80 -2.41
N THR A 153 -18.79 23.52 -1.13
CA THR A 153 -20.06 23.83 -0.44
C THR A 153 -19.91 24.78 0.75
N ALA A 154 -18.71 25.34 0.99
CA ALA A 154 -18.42 26.37 1.98
C ALA A 154 -17.81 27.60 1.29
#